data_AF-A0AAP8F139-F1
#
_entry.id   AF-A0AAP8F139-F1
#
_cell.length_a   1.000
_cell.length_b   1.000
_cell.length_c   1.000
_cell.angle_alpha   90.00
_cell.angle_beta   90.00
_cell.angle_gamma   90.00
#
_symmetry.space_group_name_H-M   'P 1'
#
loop_
_entity.id
_entity.type
_entity.pdbx_description
1 polymer ?
#
loop_
_entity_poly.entity_id
_entity_poly.type
_entity_poly.pdbx_seq_one_letter_code
_entity_poly.pdbx_strand_id
1 'polypeptide(L)'
;MKHKLLPLSETMHYILLAMREPLHGYAVMQKIEKISNGTVILAAGTLYGAIENLNKHGWIEPVGELGRRKVYMITAEGSDILKMEQNRLLHILSLYEGSESNEEI
;
A
#
# COMPACT_ATOMS: atom_id res chain seq x y z
N MET A 1 8.49 13.64 -12.77
CA MET A 1 8.75 14.02 -11.36
C MET A 1 8.81 12.75 -10.53
N LYS A 2 9.86 12.55 -9.72
CA LYS A 2 9.86 11.47 -8.70
C LYS A 2 8.82 11.87 -7.65
N HIS A 3 7.74 11.12 -7.50
CA HIS A 3 6.75 11.42 -6.46
C HIS A 3 7.44 11.31 -5.10
N LYS A 4 7.20 12.26 -4.18
CA LYS A 4 7.96 12.42 -2.92
C LYS A 4 8.02 11.17 -2.02
N LEU A 5 7.12 10.22 -2.23
CA LEU A 5 6.96 9.02 -1.40
C LEU A 5 7.20 7.72 -2.19
N LEU A 6 7.75 7.77 -3.41
CA LEU A 6 8.28 6.59 -4.07
C LEU A 6 9.78 6.43 -3.74
N PRO A 7 10.23 5.24 -3.31
CA PRO A 7 9.47 4.00 -3.15
C PRO A 7 8.51 4.04 -1.96
N LEU A 8 7.35 3.39 -2.09
CA LEU A 8 6.43 3.24 -0.96
C LEU A 8 7.07 2.38 0.14
N SER A 9 6.81 2.70 1.40
CA SER A 9 7.05 1.72 2.47
C SER A 9 6.13 0.52 2.29
N GLU A 10 6.55 -0.65 2.77
CA GLU A 10 5.74 -1.87 2.74
C GLU A 10 4.34 -1.62 3.36
N THR A 11 4.29 -0.95 4.50
CA THR A 11 3.03 -0.54 5.17
C THR A 11 2.13 0.29 4.25
N MET A 12 2.67 1.32 3.58
CA MET A 12 1.88 2.18 2.69
C MET A 12 1.39 1.41 1.46
N HIS A 13 2.23 0.54 0.90
CA HIS A 13 1.86 -0.33 -0.22
C HIS A 13 0.67 -1.22 0.15
N TYR A 14 0.76 -1.93 1.28
CA TYR A 14 -0.31 -2.81 1.75
C TYR A 14 -1.60 -2.07 2.09
N ILE A 15 -1.53 -0.87 2.68
CA ILE A 15 -2.74 -0.07 2.96
C ILE A 15 -3.43 0.36 1.67
N LEU A 16 -2.68 0.91 0.69
CA LEU A 16 -3.26 1.29 -0.61
C LEU A 16 -3.85 0.07 -1.33
N LEU A 17 -3.17 -1.07 -1.29
CA LEU A 17 -3.67 -2.32 -1.88
C LEU A 17 -4.96 -2.80 -1.19
N ALA A 18 -5.02 -2.73 0.14
CA ALA A 18 -6.20 -3.12 0.91
C ALA A 18 -7.40 -2.19 0.64
N MET A 19 -7.18 -0.88 0.59
CA MET A 19 -8.20 0.17 0.40
C MET A 19 -8.65 0.37 -1.05
N ARG A 20 -8.36 -0.57 -1.96
CA ARG A 20 -9.04 -0.65 -3.27
C ARG A 20 -10.55 -0.87 -3.16
N GLU A 21 -11.03 -1.20 -1.96
CA GLU A 21 -12.43 -1.20 -1.57
C GLU A 21 -12.61 -0.35 -0.29
N PRO A 22 -13.82 0.15 0.00
CA PRO A 22 -14.08 0.94 1.21
C PRO A 22 -13.81 0.13 2.49
N LEU A 23 -12.85 0.56 3.31
CA LEU A 23 -12.51 -0.11 4.58
C LEU A 23 -12.27 0.87 5.72
N HIS A 24 -12.68 0.47 6.93
CA HIS A 24 -12.24 1.12 8.17
C HIS A 24 -10.92 0.50 8.67
N GLY A 25 -10.16 1.23 9.48
CA GLY A 25 -8.80 0.83 9.91
C GLY A 25 -8.67 -0.62 10.42
N TYR A 26 -9.59 -1.11 11.26
CA TYR A 26 -9.53 -2.50 11.73
C TYR A 26 -9.64 -3.55 10.62
N ALA A 27 -10.50 -3.34 9.62
CA ALA A 27 -10.66 -4.24 8.50
C ALA A 27 -9.44 -4.21 7.57
N VAL A 28 -8.76 -3.06 7.48
CA VAL A 28 -7.48 -2.94 6.76
C VAL A 28 -6.41 -3.83 7.42
N MET A 29 -6.29 -3.83 8.74
CA MET A 29 -5.32 -4.72 9.43
C MET A 29 -5.57 -6.20 9.11
N GLN A 30 -6.83 -6.65 9.24
CA GLN A 30 -7.20 -8.04 8.94
C GLN A 30 -6.95 -8.40 7.47
N LYS A 31 -7.25 -7.48 6.54
CA LYS A 31 -7.02 -7.70 5.11
C LYS A 31 -5.54 -7.81 4.80
N ILE A 32 -4.70 -6.95 5.38
CA ILE A 32 -3.25 -6.96 5.19
C ILE A 32 -2.65 -8.27 5.72
N GLU A 33 -3.03 -8.69 6.92
CA GLU A 33 -2.61 -9.98 7.48
C GLU A 33 -3.00 -11.14 6.55
N LYS A 34 -4.22 -11.13 6.00
CA LYS A 34 -4.69 -12.15 5.06
C LYS A 34 -3.91 -12.16 3.74
N ILE A 35 -3.75 -11.02 3.07
CA ILE A 35 -3.12 -10.95 1.74
C ILE A 35 -1.60 -11.11 1.79
N SER A 36 -0.99 -10.87 2.95
CA SER A 36 0.45 -11.12 3.20
C SER A 36 0.73 -12.55 3.69
N ASN A 37 -0.27 -13.43 3.73
CA ASN A 37 -0.15 -14.77 4.32
C ASN A 37 0.42 -14.75 5.76
N GLY A 38 0.00 -13.75 6.56
CA GLY A 38 0.42 -13.57 7.95
C GLY A 38 1.82 -13.01 8.14
N THR A 39 2.55 -12.70 7.06
CA THR A 39 3.92 -12.16 7.16
C THR A 39 3.94 -10.68 7.58
N VAL A 40 2.84 -9.96 7.38
CA VAL A 40 2.70 -8.55 7.76
C VAL A 40 1.57 -8.37 8.76
N ILE A 41 1.93 -8.01 10.00
CA ILE A 41 1.00 -7.73 11.10
C ILE A 41 1.25 -6.29 11.59
N LEU A 42 0.27 -5.42 11.40
CA LEU A 42 0.41 -4.00 11.73
C LEU A 42 -0.21 -3.69 13.09
N ALA A 43 0.55 -3.03 13.97
CA ALA A 43 0.02 -2.44 15.18
C ALA A 43 -0.87 -1.21 14.84
N ALA A 44 -1.87 -0.95 15.68
CA ALA A 44 -2.83 0.13 15.45
C ALA A 44 -2.15 1.50 15.28
N GLY A 45 -1.15 1.83 16.10
CA GLY A 45 -0.43 3.11 16.00
C GLY A 45 0.24 3.31 14.64
N THR A 46 0.92 2.28 14.14
CA THR A 46 1.57 2.29 12.83
C THR A 46 0.55 2.42 11.70
N LEU A 47 -0.54 1.66 11.75
CA LEU A 47 -1.59 1.71 10.74
C LEU A 47 -2.23 3.09 10.67
N TYR A 48 -2.71 3.63 11.79
CA TYR A 48 -3.45 4.89 11.78
C TYR A 48 -2.55 6.08 11.43
N GLY A 49 -1.28 6.07 11.84
CA GLY A 49 -0.30 7.07 11.38
C GLY A 49 -0.07 7.00 9.87
N ALA A 50 -0.01 5.79 9.29
CA ALA A 50 0.11 5.62 7.85
C ALA A 50 -1.17 6.04 7.09
N ILE A 51 -2.36 5.70 7.59
CA ILE A 51 -3.65 6.15 7.02
C ILE A 51 -3.71 7.68 7.03
N GLU A 52 -3.35 8.33 8.13
CA GLU A 52 -3.34 9.79 8.21
C GLU A 52 -2.38 10.40 7.18
N ASN A 53 -1.20 9.80 7.01
CA ASN A 53 -0.22 10.24 6.03
C ASN A 53 -0.72 10.08 4.58
N LEU A 54 -1.27 8.92 4.23
CA LEU A 54 -1.85 8.67 2.90
C LEU A 54 -3.02 9.62 2.59
N ASN A 55 -3.87 9.90 3.59
CA ASN A 55 -4.98 10.83 3.45
C ASN A 55 -4.49 12.29 3.28
N LYS A 56 -3.44 12.69 4.03
CA LYS A 56 -2.79 14.00 3.85
C LYS A 56 -2.20 14.20 2.45
N HIS A 57 -1.77 13.12 1.80
CA HIS A 57 -1.28 13.13 0.43
C HIS A 57 -2.40 13.05 -0.62
N GLY A 58 -3.66 12.88 -0.21
CA GLY A 58 -4.79 12.75 -1.15
C GLY A 58 -4.84 11.39 -1.87
N TRP A 59 -4.12 10.38 -1.38
CA TRP A 59 -4.06 9.06 -2.01
C TRP A 59 -5.13 8.09 -1.54
N ILE A 60 -5.72 8.40 -0.39
CA ILE A 60 -6.95 7.81 0.09
C ILE A 60 -7.87 8.96 0.52
N GLU A 61 -9.17 8.71 0.51
CA GLU A 61 -10.17 9.68 0.93
C GLU A 61 -11.24 9.00 1.81
N PRO A 62 -11.86 9.75 2.74
CA PRO A 62 -12.99 9.24 3.50
C PRO A 62 -14.21 9.10 2.59
N VAL A 63 -14.83 7.91 2.59
CA VAL A 63 -16.02 7.60 1.78
C VAL A 63 -17.26 7.33 2.63
N GLY A 64 -17.14 7.42 3.95
CA GLY A 64 -18.25 7.25 4.88
C GLY A 64 -17.81 6.91 6.29
N GLU A 65 -18.79 6.55 7.12
CA GLU A 65 -18.58 6.16 8.51
C GLU A 65 -19.40 4.91 8.86
N LEU A 66 -18.81 4.01 9.63
CA LEU A 66 -19.50 2.88 10.25
C LEU A 66 -19.51 3.09 11.77
N GLY A 67 -20.60 3.66 12.27
CA GLY A 67 -20.67 4.15 13.65
C GLY A 67 -19.66 5.26 13.87
N ARG A 68 -18.68 5.06 14.77
CA ARG A 68 -17.60 6.03 15.04
C ARG A 68 -16.34 5.81 14.20
N ARG A 69 -16.35 4.85 13.26
CA ARG A 69 -15.17 4.45 12.48
C ARG A 69 -15.23 5.07 11.10
N LYS A 70 -14.23 5.86 10.73
CA LYS A 70 -14.08 6.37 9.36
C LYS A 70 -13.74 5.24 8.40
N VAL A 71 -14.40 5.25 7.24
CA VAL A 71 -14.18 4.34 6.12
C VAL A 71 -13.42 5.11 5.04
N TYR A 72 -12.36 4.52 4.53
CA TYR A 72 -11.50 5.12 3.51
C TYR A 72 -11.48 4.26 2.25
N MET A 73 -11.21 4.89 1.11
CA MET A 73 -10.96 4.23 -0.16
C MET A 73 -9.81 4.92 -0.88
N ILE A 74 -9.08 4.19 -1.72
CA ILE A 74 -8.04 4.73 -2.58
C ILE A 74 -8.63 5.72 -3.60
N THR A 75 -7.93 6.82 -3.83
CA THR A 75 -8.30 7.79 -4.89
C THR A 75 -7.75 7.37 -6.24
N ALA A 76 -8.11 8.11 -7.30
CA ALA A 76 -7.48 7.93 -8.61
C ALA A 76 -5.95 8.15 -8.55
N GLU A 77 -5.50 9.23 -7.88
CA GLU A 77 -4.08 9.52 -7.70
C GLU A 77 -3.38 8.41 -6.90
N GLY A 78 -3.99 7.95 -5.80
CA GLY A 78 -3.43 6.85 -5.02
C GLY A 78 -3.30 5.55 -5.82
N SER A 79 -4.24 5.30 -6.73
CA SER A 79 -4.20 4.15 -7.64
C SER A 79 -3.05 4.25 -8.64
N ASP A 80 -2.79 5.43 -9.18
CA ASP A 80 -1.65 5.69 -10.06
C ASP A 80 -0.33 5.48 -9.32
N ILE A 81 -0.21 5.96 -8.08
CA ILE A 81 0.96 5.76 -7.23
C ILE A 81 1.20 4.27 -6.96
N LEU A 82 0.14 3.53 -6.59
CA LEU A 82 0.24 2.10 -6.35
C LEU A 82 0.69 1.35 -7.62
N LYS A 83 0.22 1.77 -8.80
CA LYS A 83 0.64 1.22 -10.09
C LYS A 83 2.10 1.54 -10.41
N MET A 84 2.56 2.76 -10.12
CA MET A 84 3.98 3.13 -10.27
C MET A 84 4.88 2.28 -9.38
N GLU A 85 4.47 2.03 -8.13
CA GLU A 85 5.21 1.17 -7.22
C GLU A 85 5.19 -0.29 -7.67
N GLN A 86 4.06 -0.79 -8.15
CA GLN A 86 3.97 -2.13 -8.74
C GLN A 86 4.96 -2.30 -9.90
N ASN A 87 5.03 -1.33 -10.82
CA ASN A 87 5.98 -1.37 -11.94
C ASN A 87 7.43 -1.34 -11.45
N ARG A 88 7.74 -0.59 -10.39
CA ARG A 88 9.08 -0.55 -9.78
C ARG A 88 9.47 -1.91 -9.21
N LEU A 89 8.55 -2.57 -8.49
CA LEU A 89 8.77 -3.90 -7.91
C LEU A 89 8.92 -4.97 -8.99
N LEU A 90 8.08 -4.94 -10.03
CA LEU A 90 8.20 -5.85 -11.19
C LEU A 90 9.53 -5.66 -11.92
N HIS A 91 9.98 -4.42 -12.09
CA HIS A 91 11.29 -4.16 -12.68
C HIS A 91 12.42 -4.77 -11.84
N ILE A 92 12.39 -4.61 -10.52
CA ILE A 92 13.39 -5.23 -9.63
C ILE A 92 13.34 -6.76 -9.74
N LEU A 93 12.15 -7.35 -9.75
CA LEU A 93 11.99 -8.80 -9.90
C LEU A 93 12.59 -9.30 -11.22
N SER A 94 12.37 -8.57 -12.32
CA SER A 94 12.91 -8.93 -13.64
C SER A 94 14.45 -8.96 -13.70
N LEU A 95 15.13 -8.23 -12.80
CA LEU A 95 16.59 -8.26 -12.70
C LEU A 95 17.10 -9.61 -12.18
N TYR A 96 16.31 -10.30 -11.35
CA TYR A 96 16.63 -11.63 -10.84
C TYR A 96 16.31 -12.74 -11.87
N GLU A 97 15.25 -12.54 -12.65
CA GLU A 97 14.86 -13.47 -13.72
C GLU A 97 15.86 -13.47 -14.88
N GLY A 98 16.54 -12.34 -15.14
CA GLY A 98 17.60 -12.24 -16.14
C GLY A 98 18.99 -12.67 -15.68
N SER A 99 19.20 -12.87 -14.36
CA SER A 99 20.51 -13.19 -13.79
C SER A 99 20.84 -14.68 -13.70
N GLU A 100 19.90 -15.60 -13.95
CA GLU A 100 20.20 -17.04 -14.04
C GLU A 100 21.01 -17.41 -15.30
N SER A 101 21.32 -16.46 -16.20
CA SER A 101 22.01 -16.73 -17.47
C SER A 101 23.30 -15.96 -17.70
N ASN A 102 23.80 -15.15 -16.76
CA ASN A 102 25.11 -14.50 -16.89
C ASN A 102 25.64 -14.04 -15.53
N GLU A 103 26.17 -14.97 -14.74
CA GLU A 103 27.22 -14.64 -13.78
C GLU A 103 28.56 -14.64 -14.53
N GLU A 104 28.91 -13.50 -15.13
CA GLU A 104 30.31 -13.08 -15.20
C GLU A 104 30.52 -12.11 -14.03
N ILE A 105 30.91 -12.68 -12.88
CA ILE A 105 31.61 -11.95 -11.81
C ILE A 105 33.08 -11.82 -12.20
#